data_AF-A0A418WD28-F1
#
_entry.id   AF-A0A418WD28-F1
#
_cell.length_a   1.000
_cell.length_b   1.000
_cell.length_c   1.000
_cell.angle_alpha   90.00
_cell.angle_beta   90.00
_cell.angle_gamma   90.00
#
_symmetry.space_group_name_H-M   'P 1'
#
loop_
_entity.id
_entity.type
_entity.pdbx_description
1 polymer ?
#
loop_
_entity_poly.entity_id
_entity_poly.type
_entity_poly.pdbx_seq_one_letter_code
_entity_poly.pdbx_strand_id
1 'polypeptide(L)'
;MATMNVSLPDAMKDWVEAQARTGRYSNASDYVRDLIRRDQQRAEQIGAMQVLVTEALEGDISSRSMQEILVAVEAKMLSAAKSR
;
A
#
# COMPACT_ATOMS: atom_id res chain seq x y z
N MET A 1 6.51 -3.72 26.10
CA MET A 1 5.48 -3.96 25.07
C MET A 1 4.12 -3.97 25.74
N ALA A 2 3.10 -3.38 25.09
CA ALA A 2 1.72 -3.56 25.52
C ALA A 2 1.26 -4.98 25.15
N THR A 3 0.49 -5.62 26.03
CA THR A 3 -0.09 -6.96 25.79
C THR A 3 -1.53 -6.80 25.32
N MET A 4 -1.89 -7.53 24.26
CA MET A 4 -3.25 -7.59 23.72
C MET A 4 -3.70 -9.04 23.69
N ASN A 5 -4.83 -9.36 24.32
CA ASN A 5 -5.42 -10.69 24.30
C ASN A 5 -6.54 -10.75 23.27
N VAL A 6 -6.54 -11.80 22.44
CA VAL A 6 -7.56 -12.01 21.42
C VAL A 6 -8.01 -13.48 21.49
N SER A 7 -9.32 -13.71 21.60
CA SER A 7 -9.89 -15.05 21.50
C SER A 7 -10.13 -15.38 20.03
N LEU A 8 -9.65 -16.56 19.61
CA LEU A 8 -9.80 -17.08 18.27
C LEU A 8 -10.54 -18.43 18.32
N PRO A 9 -11.39 -18.75 17.33
CA PRO A 9 -11.85 -20.12 17.12
C PRO A 9 -10.65 -21.07 16.91
N ASP A 10 -10.81 -22.34 17.30
CA ASP A 10 -9.72 -23.33 17.25
C ASP A 10 -9.06 -23.42 15.87
N ALA A 11 -9.86 -23.44 14.80
CA ALA A 11 -9.34 -23.49 13.43
C ALA A 11 -8.45 -22.29 13.07
N MET A 12 -8.74 -21.09 13.60
CA MET A 12 -7.90 -19.91 13.36
C MET A 12 -6.62 -19.96 14.20
N LYS A 13 -6.70 -20.44 15.45
CA LYS A 13 -5.53 -20.66 16.30
C LYS A 13 -4.56 -21.64 15.64
N ASP A 14 -5.05 -22.79 15.20
CA ASP A 14 -4.23 -23.83 14.54
C ASP A 14 -3.55 -23.29 13.28
N TRP A 15 -4.25 -22.45 12.53
CA TRP A 15 -3.71 -21.81 11.35
C TRP A 15 -2.58 -20.82 11.69
N VAL A 16 -2.79 -19.94 12.69
CA VAL A 16 -1.77 -19.00 13.17
C VAL A 16 -0.53 -19.74 13.68
N GLU A 17 -0.72 -20.82 14.43
CA GLU A 17 0.38 -21.66 14.93
C GLU A 17 1.12 -22.36 13.78
N ALA A 18 0.41 -22.80 12.73
CA ALA A 18 1.04 -23.34 11.52
C ALA A 18 1.93 -22.32 10.81
N GLN A 19 1.51 -21.03 10.75
CA GLN A 19 2.34 -19.97 10.18
C GLN A 19 3.64 -19.77 10.96
N ALA A 20 3.58 -19.83 12.30
CA ALA A 20 4.77 -19.74 13.15
C ALA A 20 5.74 -20.91 12.93
N ARG A 21 5.24 -22.12 12.63
CA ARG A 21 6.07 -23.31 12.35
C ARG A 21 6.81 -23.28 11.01
N THR A 22 6.50 -22.35 10.11
CA THR A 22 7.19 -22.24 8.80
C THR A 22 8.63 -21.77 8.89
N GLY A 23 9.11 -21.36 10.07
CA GLY A 23 10.44 -20.77 10.27
C GLY A 23 10.52 -19.28 9.91
N ARG A 24 9.46 -18.70 9.32
CA ARG A 24 9.37 -17.27 8.99
C ARG A 24 9.11 -16.39 10.21
N TYR A 25 8.47 -16.93 11.24
CA TYR A 25 8.08 -16.19 12.45
C TYR A 25 8.52 -16.97 13.68
N SER A 26 8.96 -16.27 14.74
CA SER A 26 9.43 -16.93 15.96
C SER A 26 8.28 -17.45 16.83
N ASN A 27 7.09 -16.84 16.71
CA ASN A 27 5.89 -17.21 17.46
C ASN A 27 4.62 -16.64 16.79
N ALA A 28 3.44 -17.03 17.31
CA ALA A 28 2.14 -16.55 16.85
C ALA A 28 1.99 -15.02 16.94
N SER A 29 2.50 -14.38 17.99
CA SER A 29 2.41 -12.93 18.17
C SER A 29 3.24 -12.17 17.13
N ASP A 30 4.38 -12.73 16.68
CA ASP A 30 5.18 -12.17 15.59
C ASP A 30 4.40 -12.19 14.27
N TYR A 31 3.73 -13.31 14.00
CA TYR A 31 2.86 -13.44 12.84
C TYR A 31 1.71 -12.44 12.85
N VAL A 32 1.01 -12.31 13.99
CA VAL A 32 -0.10 -11.35 14.15
C VAL A 32 0.38 -9.91 14.01
N ARG A 33 1.54 -9.55 14.57
CA ARG A 33 2.12 -8.21 14.41
C ARG A 33 2.45 -7.90 12.96
N ASP A 34 2.92 -8.89 12.19
CA ASP A 34 3.17 -8.72 10.77
C ASP A 34 1.87 -8.55 9.96
N LEU A 35 0.82 -9.30 10.29
CA LEU A 35 -0.50 -9.10 9.69
C LEU A 35 -1.03 -7.69 9.92
N ILE A 36 -0.94 -7.17 11.16
CA ILE A 36 -1.36 -5.81 11.49
C ILE A 36 -0.57 -4.78 10.66
N ARG A 37 0.74 -4.96 10.50
CA ARG A 37 1.56 -4.05 9.68
C ARG A 37 1.14 -4.05 8.21
N ARG A 38 0.88 -5.24 7.64
CA ARG A 38 0.41 -5.36 6.25
C ARG A 38 -0.95 -4.73 6.06
N ASP A 39 -1.84 -4.87 7.05
CA ASP A 39 -3.15 -4.24 7.04
C ASP A 39 -3.03 -2.70 7.05
N GLN A 40 -2.21 -2.15 7.95
CA GLN A 40 -1.91 -0.71 7.99
C GLN A 40 -1.34 -0.20 6.66
N GLN A 41 -0.34 -0.90 6.11
CA GLN A 41 0.28 -0.53 4.84
C GLN A 41 -0.73 -0.57 3.68
N ARG A 42 -1.61 -1.58 3.65
CA ARG A 42 -2.67 -1.68 2.65
C ARG A 42 -3.67 -0.53 2.78
N ALA A 43 -4.09 -0.23 4.00
CA ALA A 43 -5.01 0.87 4.27
C ALA A 43 -4.41 2.23 3.85
N GLU A 44 -3.13 2.45 4.14
CA GLU A 44 -2.40 3.65 3.72
C GLU A 44 -2.33 3.77 2.19
N GLN A 45 -1.97 2.69 1.49
CA GLN A 45 -1.91 2.69 0.02
C GLN A 45 -3.27 2.96 -0.62
N ILE A 46 -4.34 2.36 -0.09
CA ILE A 46 -5.71 2.60 -0.56
C ILE A 46 -6.10 4.05 -0.29
N GLY A 47 -5.81 4.57 0.91
CA GLY A 47 -6.08 5.96 1.26
C GLY A 47 -5.37 6.95 0.33
N ALA A 48 -4.08 6.73 0.06
CA ALA A 48 -3.30 7.56 -0.86
C ALA A 48 -3.87 7.53 -2.28
N MET A 49 -4.24 6.35 -2.79
CA MET A 49 -4.88 6.22 -4.10
C MET A 49 -6.23 6.93 -4.13
N GLN A 50 -7.04 6.80 -3.08
CA GLN A 50 -8.35 7.42 -3.01
C GLN A 50 -8.26 8.95 -3.04
N VAL A 51 -7.24 9.54 -2.39
CA VAL A 51 -6.98 10.99 -2.46
C VAL A 51 -6.73 11.42 -3.91
N LEU A 52 -5.85 10.72 -4.64
CA LEU A 52 -5.54 11.03 -6.03
C LEU A 52 -6.76 10.87 -6.96
N VAL A 53 -7.58 9.84 -6.72
CA VAL A 53 -8.82 9.63 -7.47
C VAL A 53 -9.82 10.74 -7.18
N THR A 54 -9.99 11.11 -5.92
CA THR A 54 -10.88 12.23 -5.55
C THR A 54 -10.43 13.54 -6.21
N GLU A 55 -9.14 13.86 -6.15
CA GLU A 55 -8.58 15.05 -6.82
C GLU A 55 -8.86 15.03 -8.34
N ALA A 56 -8.69 13.88 -8.99
CA ALA A 56 -8.97 13.73 -10.41
C ALA A 56 -10.46 13.84 -10.76
N LEU A 57 -11.35 13.41 -9.87
CA LEU A 57 -12.81 13.49 -10.06
C LEU A 57 -13.36 14.90 -9.79
N GLU A 58 -12.74 15.63 -8.85
CA GLU A 58 -13.07 17.04 -8.56
C GLU A 58 -12.49 18.00 -9.61
N GLY A 59 -11.41 17.59 -10.27
CA GLY A 59 -10.80 18.31 -11.38
C GLY A 59 -11.56 18.15 -12.71
N ASP A 60 -11.12 18.93 -13.69
CA ASP A 60 -11.67 18.87 -15.05
C ASP A 60 -11.07 17.72 -15.86
N ILE A 61 -11.88 17.16 -16.77
CA ILE A 61 -11.42 16.18 -17.74
C ILE A 61 -10.43 16.84 -18.70
N SER A 62 -9.24 16.27 -18.83
CA SER A 62 -8.25 16.76 -19.78
C SER A 62 -8.72 16.53 -21.22
N SER A 63 -8.65 17.59 -22.04
CA SER A 63 -8.87 17.52 -23.49
C SER A 63 -7.64 17.06 -24.27
N ARG A 64 -6.51 16.82 -23.60
CA ARG A 64 -5.25 16.44 -24.25
C ARG A 64 -5.32 15.03 -24.81
N SER A 65 -4.91 14.91 -26.07
CA SER A 65 -4.62 13.63 -26.70
C SER A 65 -3.36 12.98 -26.09
N MET A 66 -3.21 11.68 -26.31
CA MET A 66 -2.01 10.95 -25.88
C MET A 66 -0.74 11.51 -26.50
N GLN A 67 -0.79 11.94 -27.78
CA GLN A 67 0.36 12.54 -28.46
C GLN A 67 0.79 13.85 -27.78
N GLU A 68 -0.17 14.71 -27.43
CA GLU A 68 0.13 15.97 -26.73
C GLU A 68 0.71 15.73 -25.32
N ILE A 69 0.27 14.68 -24.63
CA ILE A 69 0.81 14.29 -23.32
C ILE A 69 2.27 13.86 -23.47
N LEU A 70 2.58 12.99 -24.43
CA LEU A 70 3.95 12.50 -24.66
C LEU A 70 4.91 13.64 -25.00
N VAL A 71 4.52 14.53 -25.91
CA VAL A 71 5.32 15.72 -26.26
C VAL A 71 5.56 16.61 -25.03
N ALA A 72 4.55 16.80 -24.18
CA ALA A 72 4.69 17.60 -22.96
C ALA A 72 5.65 16.96 -21.95
N VAL A 73 5.65 15.63 -21.83
CA VAL A 73 6.58 14.90 -20.95
C VAL A 73 8.01 15.04 -21.44
N GLU A 74 8.27 14.86 -22.74
CA GLU A 74 9.61 15.02 -23.33
C GLU A 74 10.15 16.43 -23.09
N ALA A 75 9.33 17.46 -23.33
CA ALA A 75 9.71 18.85 -23.09
C ALA A 75 10.07 19.11 -21.62
N LYS A 76 9.31 18.54 -20.67
CA LYS A 76 9.57 18.67 -19.22
C LYS A 76 10.85 17.94 -18.79
N MET A 77 11.15 16.79 -19.38
CA MET A 77 12.39 16.05 -19.10
C MET A 77 13.61 16.80 -19.63
N LEU A 78 13.53 17.37 -20.83
CA LEU A 78 14.58 18.20 -21.42
C LEU A 78 14.86 19.45 -20.58
N SER A 79 13.83 20.11 -20.06
CA SER A 79 14.02 21.29 -19.21
C SER A 79 14.64 20.93 -17.85
N ALA A 80 14.24 19.82 -17.24
CA ALA A 80 14.82 19.32 -15.98
C ALA A 80 16.28 18.83 -16.13
N ALA A 81 16.68 18.38 -17.32
CA ALA A 81 18.05 18.00 -17.62
C ALA A 81 18.97 19.21 -17.87
N LYS A 82 18.44 20.29 -18.46
CA LYS A 82 19.17 21.55 -18.69
C LYS A 82 19.34 22.39 -17.42
N SER A 83 18.53 22.14 -16.38
CA SER A 83 18.62 22.84 -15.09
C SER A 83 19.52 22.14 -14.06
N ARG A 84 20.20 21.05 -14.44
CA ARG A 84 21.23 20.38 -13.63
C ARG A 84 22.61 20.72 -14.18
#